data_AF-A0A081KC44-F1
#
_entry.id   AF-A0A081KC44-F1
#
_cell.length_a   1.000
_cell.length_b   1.000
_cell.length_c   1.000
_cell.angle_alpha   90.00
_cell.angle_beta   90.00
_cell.angle_gamma   90.00
#
_symmetry.space_group_name_H-M   'P 1'
#
loop_
_entity.id
_entity.type
_entity.pdbx_description
1 polymer ?
#
loop_
_entity_poly.entity_id
_entity_poly.type
_entity_poly.pdbx_seq_one_letter_code
_entity_poly.pdbx_strand_id
1 'polypeptide(L)'
;MDSIRKRVFKRSLLSSAVLLSIQSSLASAGTCPPPSIDKNIHIPSSESCEGGISPNGPINQIRIEGYVSGDVINNNGVSDLWLSSGTLDGSFINNSTVRVIDISNGATVEQDVVNKGSIDKNLTIEESIITGSLVNQDSRDISGKSYGASVKKSSIGVGIENHGSITGKSGLQVHKSQIEESILNSGDIEGTRNHGIVVSGNSIIKESLINQGTITARKTGILFKNRAATTLLENSVDGAIIANRIGIQLKNNSSVDELVNNGDILVTEPANRHTHAGISLEDNSTAGTIINQGEIQVHPGFEHDGEAFEDGYTANGIQVIENASSGNIENYGTISADTYGIYIDGAVVEGNIINAEGGEIRSGDNGIYLNEAYIQGNVTSSGLIISEFDNAIDVEDSQIDGSVQVNGTLTSSTRYDALSIDDSTIIGDVLTGNVNSNTTITGRDGIDIDDTTIDGNVISLSAINAVSDGFDFDNTHVSKT
;
A
#
# COMPACT_ATOMS: atom_id res chain seq x y z
N MET A 1 -11.16 -1.20 -17.41
CA MET A 1 -11.58 -1.98 -16.21
C MET A 1 -12.05 -3.41 -16.51
N ASP A 2 -12.90 -3.69 -17.51
CA ASP A 2 -13.47 -5.05 -17.72
C ASP A 2 -12.50 -6.09 -18.39
N SER A 3 -11.37 -5.65 -18.96
CA SER A 3 -10.41 -6.55 -19.65
C SER A 3 -9.33 -7.15 -18.73
N ILE A 4 -8.98 -6.47 -17.63
CA ILE A 4 -7.99 -6.93 -16.65
C ILE A 4 -8.63 -7.97 -15.71
N ARG A 5 -9.84 -7.68 -15.19
CA ARG A 5 -10.63 -8.63 -14.38
C ARG A 5 -10.87 -9.96 -15.12
N LYS A 6 -11.14 -9.91 -16.43
CA LYS A 6 -11.31 -11.12 -17.26
C LYS A 6 -10.01 -11.88 -17.56
N ARG A 7 -8.83 -11.26 -17.48
CA ARG A 7 -7.55 -11.97 -17.69
C ARG A 7 -7.09 -12.73 -16.45
N VAL A 8 -7.21 -12.12 -15.27
CA VAL A 8 -6.82 -12.75 -14.00
C VAL A 8 -7.71 -13.97 -13.72
N PHE A 9 -9.04 -13.82 -13.84
CA PHE A 9 -9.97 -14.91 -13.57
C PHE A 9 -9.89 -16.07 -14.58
N LYS A 10 -9.58 -15.77 -15.85
CA LYS A 10 -9.51 -16.81 -16.91
C LYS A 10 -8.18 -17.57 -16.90
N ARG A 11 -7.11 -17.01 -16.31
CA ARG A 11 -5.81 -17.69 -16.15
C ARG A 11 -5.75 -18.59 -14.92
N SER A 12 -6.37 -18.19 -13.80
CA SER A 12 -6.54 -19.06 -12.63
C SER A 12 -7.21 -20.40 -12.99
N LEU A 13 -8.24 -20.39 -13.85
CA LEU A 13 -8.91 -21.62 -14.33
C LEU A 13 -8.12 -22.42 -15.40
N LEU A 14 -7.16 -21.80 -16.08
CA LEU A 14 -6.39 -22.45 -17.16
C LEU A 14 -5.03 -22.99 -16.68
N SER A 15 -4.47 -22.47 -15.58
CA SER A 15 -3.23 -22.99 -14.99
C SER A 15 -3.37 -24.44 -14.52
N SER A 16 -4.58 -24.86 -14.13
CA SER A 16 -4.86 -26.25 -13.75
C SER A 16 -4.97 -27.24 -14.92
N ALA A 17 -4.88 -26.80 -16.19
CA ALA A 17 -5.27 -27.63 -17.34
C ALA A 17 -4.13 -28.09 -18.28
N VAL A 18 -2.86 -27.70 -18.06
CA VAL A 18 -1.78 -28.12 -18.98
C VAL A 18 -0.50 -28.47 -18.21
N LEU A 19 -0.37 -29.73 -17.80
CA LEU A 19 0.94 -30.36 -17.60
C LEU A 19 1.12 -31.48 -18.64
N LEU A 20 1.98 -31.23 -19.61
CA LEU A 20 2.57 -32.26 -20.46
C LEU A 20 3.67 -32.93 -19.64
N SER A 21 3.49 -34.20 -19.28
CA SER A 21 4.49 -34.97 -18.52
C SER A 21 5.71 -35.29 -19.39
N ILE A 22 6.86 -34.75 -19.02
CA ILE A 22 8.17 -35.18 -19.53
C ILE A 22 8.56 -36.43 -18.73
N GLN A 23 8.42 -37.60 -19.35
CA GLN A 23 8.87 -38.87 -18.79
C GLN A 23 10.39 -38.90 -18.73
N SER A 24 10.96 -38.53 -17.58
CA SER A 24 12.32 -38.91 -17.21
C SER A 24 12.32 -40.37 -16.72
N SER A 25 13.38 -41.11 -17.01
CA SER A 25 13.51 -42.54 -16.72
C SER A 25 13.56 -42.82 -15.23
N LEU A 26 12.43 -43.24 -14.65
CA LEU A 26 12.25 -43.50 -13.22
C LEU A 26 12.90 -44.82 -12.78
N ALA A 27 13.70 -44.75 -11.71
CA ALA A 27 13.86 -45.85 -10.78
C ALA A 27 12.47 -46.27 -10.26
N SER A 28 12.26 -47.57 -10.05
CA SER A 28 11.00 -48.15 -9.53
C SER A 28 10.37 -47.30 -8.43
N ALA A 29 9.37 -46.49 -8.77
CA ALA A 29 8.69 -45.67 -7.80
C ALA A 29 7.90 -46.55 -6.82
N GLY A 30 8.14 -46.33 -5.53
CA GLY A 30 7.42 -47.00 -4.46
C GLY A 30 6.07 -46.33 -4.21
N THR A 31 5.08 -47.12 -3.83
CA THR A 31 3.88 -46.60 -3.16
C THR A 31 4.30 -45.82 -1.91
N CYS A 32 3.65 -44.69 -1.62
CA CYS A 32 3.90 -43.92 -0.40
C CYS A 32 3.91 -44.81 0.86
N PRO A 33 4.88 -44.61 1.78
CA PRO A 33 4.90 -45.36 3.03
C PRO A 33 3.62 -45.09 3.83
N PRO A 34 3.02 -46.13 4.43
CA PRO A 34 1.87 -45.92 5.31
C PRO A 34 2.31 -45.14 6.57
N PRO A 35 1.37 -44.52 7.29
CA PRO A 35 1.67 -43.90 8.58
C PRO A 35 2.37 -44.86 9.54
N SER A 36 3.38 -44.37 10.25
CA SER A 36 4.05 -45.12 11.32
C SER A 36 3.12 -45.37 12.52
N ILE A 37 3.59 -46.15 13.50
CA ILE A 37 2.87 -46.35 14.78
C ILE A 37 2.60 -45.01 15.48
N ASP A 38 3.54 -44.07 15.36
CA ASP A 38 3.42 -42.71 15.88
C ASP A 38 2.60 -41.79 14.97
N LYS A 39 1.91 -42.37 13.97
CA LYS A 39 1.09 -41.66 12.98
C LYS A 39 1.89 -40.58 12.24
N ASN A 40 3.12 -40.89 11.85
CA ASN A 40 3.95 -40.01 11.03
C ASN A 40 4.12 -40.59 9.62
N ILE A 41 4.15 -39.73 8.61
CA ILE A 41 4.56 -40.09 7.25
C ILE A 41 5.86 -39.35 6.98
N HIS A 42 6.92 -40.07 6.62
CA HIS A 42 8.23 -39.49 6.32
C HIS A 42 8.73 -40.02 4.98
N ILE A 43 8.97 -39.11 4.03
CA ILE A 43 9.64 -39.40 2.76
C ILE A 43 11.06 -38.85 2.83
N PRO A 44 12.08 -39.66 3.16
CA PRO A 44 13.45 -39.19 3.26
C PRO A 44 14.00 -38.77 1.89
N SER A 45 15.09 -38.00 1.90
CA SER A 45 15.70 -37.42 0.67
C SER A 45 16.13 -38.43 -0.40
N SER A 46 16.34 -39.69 -0.04
CA SER A 46 16.70 -40.76 -0.99
C SER A 46 15.50 -41.51 -1.58
N GLU A 47 14.28 -41.19 -1.16
CA GLU A 47 13.06 -41.92 -1.54
C GLU A 47 12.14 -41.08 -2.42
N SER A 48 11.35 -41.79 -3.23
CA SER A 48 10.29 -41.23 -4.06
C SER A 48 8.98 -41.93 -3.74
N CYS A 49 7.89 -41.16 -3.64
CA CYS A 49 6.54 -41.68 -3.59
C CYS A 49 5.75 -41.28 -4.85
N GLU A 50 5.06 -42.26 -5.45
CA GLU A 50 4.04 -42.01 -6.47
C GLU A 50 2.61 -42.03 -5.89
N GLY A 51 1.74 -41.19 -6.46
CA GLY A 51 0.31 -41.17 -6.18
C GLY A 51 -0.15 -40.19 -5.09
N GLY A 52 0.75 -39.34 -4.60
CA GLY A 52 0.45 -38.35 -3.56
C GLY A 52 0.27 -38.93 -2.15
N ILE A 53 -0.07 -38.05 -1.20
CA ILE A 53 -0.30 -38.40 0.21
C ILE A 53 -1.69 -37.89 0.62
N SER A 54 -2.64 -38.80 0.91
CA SER A 54 -3.97 -38.45 1.42
C SER A 54 -4.35 -39.37 2.60
N PRO A 55 -4.00 -39.01 3.84
CA PRO A 55 -4.24 -39.87 4.99
C PRO A 55 -5.72 -40.03 5.32
N ASN A 56 -6.16 -41.27 5.59
CA ASN A 56 -7.54 -41.62 5.94
C ASN A 56 -7.92 -41.34 7.41
N GLY A 57 -7.06 -40.65 8.17
CA GLY A 57 -7.28 -40.34 9.58
C GLY A 57 -6.29 -39.29 10.08
N PRO A 58 -6.37 -38.89 11.36
CA PRO A 58 -5.49 -37.87 11.92
C PRO A 58 -4.04 -38.35 11.95
N ILE A 59 -3.14 -37.51 11.46
CA ILE A 59 -1.70 -37.75 11.39
C ILE A 59 -1.00 -36.73 12.29
N ASN A 60 0.05 -37.16 12.97
CA ASN A 60 0.86 -36.25 13.77
C ASN A 60 1.71 -35.38 12.84
N GLN A 61 2.47 -36.00 11.94
CA GLN A 61 3.36 -35.27 11.06
C GLN A 61 3.44 -35.87 9.66
N ILE A 62 3.50 -34.99 8.65
CA ILE A 62 3.97 -35.34 7.30
C ILE A 62 5.28 -34.59 7.06
N ARG A 63 6.36 -35.32 6.78
CA ARG A 63 7.67 -34.76 6.46
C ARG A 63 8.15 -35.28 5.11
N ILE A 64 8.46 -34.37 4.20
CA ILE A 64 8.93 -34.69 2.85
C ILE A 64 10.30 -34.05 2.66
N GLU A 65 11.31 -34.87 2.44
CA GLU A 65 12.67 -34.49 2.06
C GLU A 65 13.07 -35.04 0.69
N GLY A 66 12.38 -36.09 0.23
CA GLY A 66 12.56 -36.70 -1.09
C GLY A 66 11.60 -36.16 -2.14
N TYR A 67 11.13 -37.06 -3.00
CA TYR A 67 10.23 -36.73 -4.12
C TYR A 67 8.83 -37.29 -3.88
N VAL A 68 7.79 -36.49 -4.15
CA VAL A 68 6.39 -36.95 -4.18
C VAL A 68 5.77 -36.54 -5.51
N SER A 69 5.28 -37.51 -6.29
CA SER A 69 4.46 -37.25 -7.48
C SER A 69 2.99 -37.36 -7.13
N GLY A 70 2.24 -36.29 -7.39
CA GLY A 70 0.83 -36.13 -7.00
C GLY A 70 0.66 -35.25 -5.75
N ASP A 71 -0.59 -35.01 -5.37
CA ASP A 71 -0.93 -34.03 -4.33
C ASP A 71 -0.70 -34.55 -2.90
N VAL A 72 -0.43 -33.61 -1.98
CA VAL A 72 -0.48 -33.87 -0.54
C VAL A 72 -1.73 -33.23 0.03
N ILE A 73 -2.70 -34.05 0.46
CA ILE A 73 -4.04 -33.62 0.87
C ILE A 73 -4.29 -33.93 2.35
N ASN A 74 -4.42 -32.90 3.18
CA ASN A 74 -4.87 -33.03 4.57
C ASN A 74 -6.40 -32.94 4.68
N ASN A 75 -7.09 -34.09 4.71
CA ASN A 75 -8.54 -34.16 4.90
C ASN A 75 -8.98 -34.35 6.37
N ASN A 76 -8.13 -34.92 7.21
CA ASN A 76 -8.53 -35.49 8.51
C ASN A 76 -7.74 -34.93 9.72
N GLY A 77 -7.02 -33.83 9.51
CA GLY A 77 -6.18 -33.20 10.51
C GLY A 77 -4.76 -33.76 10.48
N VAL A 78 -3.78 -32.87 10.28
CA VAL A 78 -2.35 -33.15 10.37
C VAL A 78 -1.81 -32.17 11.40
N SER A 79 -1.03 -32.59 12.39
CA SER A 79 -0.50 -31.57 13.32
C SER A 79 0.53 -30.70 12.60
N ASP A 80 1.56 -31.30 12.01
CA ASP A 80 2.61 -30.55 11.33
C ASP A 80 2.89 -31.07 9.92
N LEU A 81 3.09 -30.15 8.99
CA LEU A 81 3.48 -30.49 7.65
C LEU A 81 4.75 -29.77 7.21
N TRP A 82 5.79 -30.55 6.90
CA TRP A 82 7.10 -30.04 6.51
C TRP A 82 7.50 -30.59 5.15
N LEU A 83 7.82 -29.69 4.22
CA LEU A 83 8.53 -30.00 2.99
C LEU A 83 9.90 -29.31 3.08
N SER A 84 10.96 -30.09 3.29
CA SER A 84 12.31 -29.58 3.53
C SER A 84 13.26 -30.14 2.49
N SER A 85 13.79 -29.32 1.58
CA SER A 85 14.67 -29.71 0.47
C SER A 85 14.13 -30.72 -0.54
N GLY A 86 12.89 -31.20 -0.36
CA GLY A 86 12.23 -32.14 -1.26
C GLY A 86 11.47 -31.45 -2.40
N THR A 87 10.91 -32.27 -3.29
CA THR A 87 10.07 -31.82 -4.41
C THR A 87 8.69 -32.47 -4.31
N LEU A 88 7.66 -31.63 -4.43
CA LEU A 88 6.28 -32.03 -4.60
C LEU A 88 5.84 -31.69 -6.03
N ASP A 89 5.77 -32.72 -6.88
CA ASP A 89 5.24 -32.65 -8.25
C ASP A 89 3.71 -32.74 -8.21
N GLY A 90 3.10 -31.73 -7.59
CA GLY A 90 1.68 -31.68 -7.27
C GLY A 90 1.35 -30.47 -6.42
N SER A 91 0.11 -30.41 -5.95
CA SER A 91 -0.36 -29.36 -5.05
C SER A 91 -0.27 -29.79 -3.59
N PHE A 92 -0.04 -28.80 -2.74
CA PHE A 92 -0.25 -28.92 -1.31
C PHE A 92 -1.67 -28.44 -0.96
N ILE A 93 -2.52 -29.31 -0.39
CA ILE A 93 -3.94 -28.98 -0.12
C ILE A 93 -4.30 -29.26 1.34
N ASN A 94 -4.57 -28.20 2.11
CA ASN A 94 -5.08 -28.32 3.47
C ASN A 94 -6.61 -28.16 3.51
N ASN A 95 -7.37 -29.26 3.67
CA ASN A 95 -8.84 -29.23 3.82
C ASN A 95 -9.30 -29.28 5.29
N SER A 96 -8.38 -29.33 6.26
CA SER A 96 -8.68 -29.52 7.68
C SER A 96 -7.84 -28.61 8.55
N THR A 97 -7.71 -28.91 9.85
CA THR A 97 -6.81 -28.17 10.72
C THR A 97 -5.38 -28.68 10.56
N VAL A 98 -4.43 -27.75 10.45
CA VAL A 98 -3.00 -27.98 10.59
C VAL A 98 -2.40 -26.95 11.54
N ARG A 99 -1.41 -27.35 12.32
CA ARG A 99 -0.72 -26.41 13.22
C ARG A 99 0.28 -25.57 12.43
N VAL A 100 1.10 -26.21 11.61
CA VAL A 100 2.18 -25.58 10.85
C VAL A 100 2.27 -26.17 9.46
N ILE A 101 2.39 -25.29 8.47
CA ILE A 101 2.91 -25.65 7.14
C ILE A 101 4.27 -24.95 6.99
N ASP A 102 5.32 -25.73 6.76
CA ASP A 102 6.69 -25.25 6.57
C ASP A 102 7.24 -25.83 5.27
N ILE A 103 7.47 -24.95 4.28
CA ILE A 103 8.11 -25.27 3.01
C ILE A 103 9.47 -24.56 3.02
N SER A 104 10.55 -25.31 3.18
CA SER A 104 11.86 -24.71 3.46
C SER A 104 13.06 -25.43 2.83
N ASN A 105 14.23 -24.78 2.90
CA ASN A 105 15.55 -25.35 2.59
C ASN A 105 15.70 -25.85 1.15
N GLY A 106 15.27 -25.06 0.16
CA GLY A 106 15.33 -25.42 -1.26
C GLY A 106 14.18 -26.31 -1.72
N ALA A 107 13.11 -26.40 -0.95
CA ALA A 107 11.93 -27.16 -1.33
C ALA A 107 11.28 -26.60 -2.62
N THR A 108 10.67 -27.49 -3.40
CA THR A 108 9.92 -27.11 -4.60
C THR A 108 8.51 -27.68 -4.56
N VAL A 109 7.51 -26.85 -4.83
CA VAL A 109 6.12 -27.26 -5.10
C VAL A 109 5.80 -26.88 -6.54
N GLU A 110 5.56 -27.87 -7.39
CA GLU A 110 5.36 -27.68 -8.84
C GLU A 110 3.98 -27.12 -9.20
N GLN A 111 3.05 -27.07 -8.25
CA GLN A 111 1.72 -26.46 -8.41
C GLN A 111 1.42 -25.52 -7.24
N ASP A 112 0.23 -25.60 -6.65
CA ASP A 112 -0.29 -24.63 -5.69
C ASP A 112 -0.08 -25.06 -4.25
N VAL A 113 -0.04 -24.08 -3.35
CA VAL A 113 -0.24 -24.27 -1.91
C VAL A 113 -1.60 -23.70 -1.55
N VAL A 114 -2.58 -24.58 -1.31
CA VAL A 114 -3.98 -24.22 -1.10
C VAL A 114 -4.40 -24.53 0.33
N ASN A 115 -4.79 -23.49 1.06
CA ASN A 115 -5.44 -23.61 2.35
C ASN A 115 -6.97 -23.47 2.20
N LYS A 116 -7.71 -24.55 2.48
CA LYS A 116 -9.18 -24.61 2.60
C LYS A 116 -9.64 -24.95 4.02
N GLY A 117 -8.69 -25.08 4.94
CA GLY A 117 -8.90 -25.41 6.35
C GLY A 117 -8.19 -24.39 7.26
N SER A 118 -7.94 -24.72 8.53
CA SER A 118 -7.28 -23.80 9.48
C SER A 118 -5.78 -24.05 9.56
N ILE A 119 -4.98 -23.00 9.65
CA ILE A 119 -3.56 -23.05 10.04
C ILE A 119 -3.39 -22.31 11.37
N ASP A 120 -3.14 -23.04 12.46
CA ASP A 120 -3.23 -22.49 13.82
C ASP A 120 -1.96 -21.76 14.31
N LYS A 121 -0.83 -21.85 13.60
CA LYS A 121 0.42 -21.18 14.04
C LYS A 121 1.24 -20.45 13.01
N ASN A 122 1.45 -20.99 11.81
CA ASN A 122 2.14 -20.28 10.74
C ASN A 122 2.10 -21.08 9.45
N LEU A 123 1.99 -20.34 8.35
CA LEU A 123 2.42 -20.77 7.03
C LEU A 123 3.76 -20.11 6.70
N THR A 124 4.82 -20.92 6.57
CA THR A 124 6.16 -20.44 6.21
C THR A 124 6.60 -21.05 4.88
N ILE A 125 7.07 -20.20 3.98
CA ILE A 125 7.76 -20.57 2.74
C ILE A 125 9.11 -19.87 2.76
N GLU A 126 10.20 -20.59 2.98
CA GLU A 126 11.55 -20.02 3.16
C GLU A 126 12.58 -20.68 2.25
N GLU A 127 13.36 -19.89 1.51
CA GLU A 127 14.42 -20.41 0.62
C GLU A 127 13.88 -21.47 -0.35
N SER A 128 12.67 -21.29 -0.89
CA SER A 128 11.94 -22.32 -1.64
C SER A 128 11.28 -21.77 -2.90
N ILE A 129 10.81 -22.67 -3.76
CA ILE A 129 10.12 -22.35 -5.01
C ILE A 129 8.70 -22.93 -4.98
N ILE A 130 7.72 -22.12 -5.30
CA ILE A 130 6.36 -22.55 -5.64
C ILE A 130 6.13 -22.06 -7.06
N THR A 131 5.95 -22.95 -8.03
CA THR A 131 5.67 -22.53 -9.42
C THR A 131 4.23 -22.07 -9.61
N GLY A 132 3.29 -22.56 -8.78
CA GLY A 132 1.90 -22.10 -8.76
C GLY A 132 1.65 -20.91 -7.83
N SER A 133 0.45 -20.88 -7.26
CA SER A 133 -0.02 -19.85 -6.34
C SER A 133 0.05 -20.29 -4.89
N LEU A 134 0.10 -19.31 -3.99
CA LEU A 134 -0.31 -19.47 -2.60
C LEU A 134 -1.75 -18.98 -2.44
N VAL A 135 -2.68 -19.86 -2.09
CA VAL A 135 -4.12 -19.54 -2.00
C VAL A 135 -4.67 -19.83 -0.61
N ASN A 136 -5.22 -18.83 0.07
CA ASN A 136 -6.04 -18.97 1.26
C ASN A 136 -7.52 -18.78 0.90
N GLN A 137 -8.33 -19.85 0.92
CA GLN A 137 -9.73 -19.83 0.49
C GLN A 137 -10.70 -19.46 1.64
N ASP A 138 -11.89 -19.01 1.26
CA ASP A 138 -12.98 -18.50 2.11
C ASP A 138 -13.20 -19.28 3.42
N SER A 139 -13.65 -18.56 4.46
CA SER A 139 -14.15 -19.05 5.76
C SER A 139 -13.13 -19.69 6.71
N ARG A 140 -11.82 -19.54 6.46
CA ARG A 140 -10.79 -20.15 7.30
C ARG A 140 -9.58 -19.26 7.53
N ASP A 141 -8.88 -19.57 8.61
CA ASP A 141 -7.87 -18.71 9.21
C ASP A 141 -6.46 -19.27 9.00
N ILE A 142 -5.54 -18.40 8.61
CA ILE A 142 -4.11 -18.58 8.81
C ILE A 142 -3.71 -17.70 9.98
N SER A 143 -3.53 -18.28 11.15
CA SER A 143 -3.13 -17.56 12.35
C SER A 143 -1.65 -17.83 12.66
N GLY A 144 -0.92 -16.79 13.05
CA GLY A 144 0.44 -16.99 13.49
C GLY A 144 1.08 -16.02 14.46
N LYS A 145 2.02 -16.56 15.25
CA LYS A 145 2.59 -15.82 16.39
C LYS A 145 3.44 -14.62 16.00
N SER A 146 4.03 -14.62 14.81
CA SER A 146 4.86 -13.52 14.31
C SER A 146 4.34 -13.01 12.97
N TYR A 147 4.06 -13.94 12.07
CA TYR A 147 3.43 -13.70 10.79
C TYR A 147 2.30 -14.70 10.64
N GLY A 148 1.17 -14.31 10.05
CA GLY A 148 0.15 -15.27 9.63
C GLY A 148 0.72 -16.13 8.51
N ALA A 149 1.06 -15.48 7.39
CA ALA A 149 1.80 -16.07 6.28
C ALA A 149 3.14 -15.35 6.04
N SER A 150 4.19 -16.11 5.75
CA SER A 150 5.56 -15.59 5.57
C SER A 150 6.25 -16.23 4.38
N VAL A 151 6.62 -15.43 3.38
CA VAL A 151 7.39 -15.81 2.18
C VAL A 151 8.76 -15.15 2.24
N LYS A 152 9.83 -15.92 2.46
CA LYS A 152 11.20 -15.42 2.71
C LYS A 152 12.22 -16.02 1.77
N LYS A 153 12.99 -15.20 1.04
CA LYS A 153 14.03 -15.69 0.12
C LYS A 153 13.50 -16.72 -0.88
N SER A 154 12.25 -16.56 -1.30
CA SER A 154 11.52 -17.56 -2.08
C SER A 154 10.99 -16.96 -3.38
N SER A 155 10.61 -17.82 -4.31
CA SER A 155 9.92 -17.44 -5.54
C SER A 155 8.52 -18.07 -5.58
N ILE A 156 7.51 -17.28 -5.92
CA ILE A 156 6.14 -17.74 -6.21
C ILE A 156 5.84 -17.40 -7.66
N GLY A 157 5.61 -18.42 -8.47
CA GLY A 157 5.52 -18.36 -9.93
C GLY A 157 4.22 -17.75 -10.47
N VAL A 158 3.17 -17.71 -9.64
CA VAL A 158 1.93 -17.00 -9.95
C VAL A 158 1.74 -15.88 -8.92
N GLY A 159 0.92 -16.06 -7.89
CA GLY A 159 0.60 -15.00 -6.95
C GLY A 159 0.28 -15.49 -5.54
N ILE A 160 -0.09 -14.53 -4.70
CA ILE A 160 -0.66 -14.78 -3.38
C ILE A 160 -2.11 -14.31 -3.41
N GLU A 161 -3.05 -15.22 -3.17
CA GLU A 161 -4.47 -14.92 -3.10
C GLU A 161 -4.99 -15.17 -1.69
N ASN A 162 -5.52 -14.13 -1.06
CA ASN A 162 -6.22 -14.26 0.22
C ASN A 162 -7.71 -13.94 0.05
N HIS A 163 -8.55 -14.96 0.18
CA HIS A 163 -10.01 -14.85 0.28
C HIS A 163 -10.54 -15.19 1.69
N GLY A 164 -9.68 -15.71 2.57
CA GLY A 164 -9.98 -16.01 3.98
C GLY A 164 -9.40 -14.98 4.95
N SER A 165 -9.06 -15.42 6.16
CA SER A 165 -8.38 -14.58 7.16
C SER A 165 -6.90 -14.93 7.30
N ILE A 166 -6.03 -13.93 7.36
CA ILE A 166 -4.60 -14.07 7.70
C ILE A 166 -4.27 -13.16 8.87
N THR A 167 -4.01 -13.73 10.04
CA THR A 167 -3.74 -12.99 11.28
C THR A 167 -2.34 -13.29 11.81
N GLY A 168 -1.58 -12.24 12.14
CA GLY A 168 -0.33 -12.40 12.89
C GLY A 168 0.13 -11.12 13.58
N LYS A 169 1.35 -11.07 14.14
CA LYS A 169 1.89 -9.76 14.58
C LYS A 169 2.01 -8.83 13.39
N SER A 170 2.47 -9.37 12.27
CA SER A 170 2.13 -8.84 10.95
C SER A 170 1.27 -9.89 10.22
N GLY A 171 0.31 -9.50 9.40
CA GLY A 171 -0.56 -10.45 8.70
C GLY A 171 0.22 -11.26 7.67
N LEU A 172 0.67 -10.59 6.60
CA LEU A 172 1.43 -11.18 5.49
C LEU A 172 2.83 -10.54 5.39
N GLN A 173 3.86 -11.37 5.23
CA GLN A 173 5.23 -10.92 4.96
C GLN A 173 5.79 -11.52 3.66
N VAL A 174 6.38 -10.66 2.82
CA VAL A 174 7.18 -11.01 1.65
C VAL A 174 8.57 -10.38 1.79
N HIS A 175 9.59 -11.19 2.10
CA HIS A 175 10.93 -10.69 2.43
C HIS A 175 12.03 -11.33 1.56
N LYS A 176 12.80 -10.52 0.82
CA LYS A 176 13.83 -10.99 -0.13
C LYS A 176 13.27 -11.98 -1.15
N SER A 177 12.01 -11.82 -1.55
CA SER A 177 11.28 -12.81 -2.36
C SER A 177 10.79 -12.19 -3.67
N GLN A 178 10.50 -13.04 -4.65
CA GLN A 178 9.91 -12.64 -5.93
C GLN A 178 8.52 -13.26 -6.06
N ILE A 179 7.53 -12.43 -6.37
CA ILE A 179 6.18 -12.84 -6.75
C ILE A 179 6.02 -12.47 -8.23
N GLU A 180 5.82 -13.48 -9.08
CA GLU A 180 5.83 -13.33 -10.54
C GLU A 180 4.59 -12.62 -11.10
N GLU A 181 3.46 -12.70 -10.40
CA GLU A 181 2.24 -11.94 -10.71
C GLU A 181 1.88 -11.02 -9.54
N SER A 182 0.71 -11.23 -8.92
CA SER A 182 0.08 -10.31 -7.99
C SER A 182 -0.08 -10.85 -6.56
N ILE A 183 -0.26 -9.92 -5.63
CA ILE A 183 -0.87 -10.19 -4.33
C ILE A 183 -2.30 -9.64 -4.37
N LEU A 184 -3.29 -10.51 -4.21
CA LEU A 184 -4.71 -10.16 -4.18
C LEU A 184 -5.29 -10.48 -2.81
N ASN A 185 -5.78 -9.45 -2.11
CA ASN A 185 -6.54 -9.62 -0.88
C ASN A 185 -8.02 -9.30 -1.10
N SER A 186 -8.90 -10.29 -1.04
CA SER A 186 -10.36 -10.13 -1.01
C SER A 186 -10.96 -10.51 0.36
N GLY A 187 -10.16 -11.08 1.26
CA GLY A 187 -10.53 -11.40 2.63
C GLY A 187 -9.93 -10.44 3.66
N ASP A 188 -9.64 -10.95 4.85
CA ASP A 188 -9.10 -10.17 5.97
C ASP A 188 -7.61 -10.44 6.18
N ILE A 189 -6.81 -9.38 6.33
CA ILE A 189 -5.40 -9.48 6.75
C ILE A 189 -5.20 -8.61 7.99
N GLU A 190 -4.82 -9.24 9.11
CA GLU A 190 -4.68 -8.57 10.40
C GLU A 190 -3.25 -8.61 10.95
N GLY A 191 -2.67 -7.41 11.11
CA GLY A 191 -1.42 -7.14 11.81
C GLY A 191 -1.62 -6.70 13.26
N THR A 192 -1.89 -7.64 14.16
CA THR A 192 -2.27 -7.42 15.57
C THR A 192 -1.30 -6.56 16.40
N ARG A 193 -0.03 -6.43 15.99
CA ARG A 193 0.98 -5.62 16.71
C ARG A 193 1.81 -4.72 15.82
N ASN A 194 1.91 -5.04 14.54
CA ASN A 194 2.76 -4.36 13.58
C ASN A 194 1.94 -4.00 12.34
N HIS A 195 2.14 -4.72 11.24
CA HIS A 195 1.69 -4.29 9.92
C HIS A 195 0.71 -5.28 9.31
N GLY A 196 -0.20 -4.84 8.45
CA GLY A 196 -1.07 -5.76 7.70
C GLY A 196 -0.22 -6.58 6.72
N ILE A 197 0.28 -5.92 5.68
CA ILE A 197 1.18 -6.50 4.67
C ILE A 197 2.56 -5.83 4.75
N VAL A 198 3.63 -6.63 4.71
CA VAL A 198 5.02 -6.14 4.64
C VAL A 198 5.74 -6.73 3.44
N VAL A 199 6.17 -5.87 2.52
CA VAL A 199 7.05 -6.21 1.39
C VAL A 199 8.41 -5.61 1.67
N SER A 200 9.48 -6.42 1.72
CA SER A 200 10.78 -5.90 2.14
C SER A 200 12.04 -6.60 1.63
N GLY A 201 13.16 -5.88 1.66
CA GLY A 201 14.49 -6.47 1.48
C GLY A 201 14.77 -6.85 0.03
N ASN A 202 14.57 -5.93 -0.90
CA ASN A 202 14.62 -6.19 -2.34
C ASN A 202 13.57 -7.19 -2.83
N SER A 203 12.43 -7.31 -2.13
CA SER A 203 11.30 -8.09 -2.64
C SER A 203 10.67 -7.40 -3.84
N ILE A 204 10.28 -8.17 -4.85
CA ILE A 204 9.63 -7.67 -6.07
C ILE A 204 8.30 -8.40 -6.23
N ILE A 205 7.22 -7.64 -6.41
CA ILE A 205 5.94 -8.12 -6.93
C ILE A 205 5.89 -7.61 -8.37
N LYS A 206 5.95 -8.49 -9.36
CA LYS A 206 6.15 -8.04 -10.76
C LYS A 206 4.93 -7.33 -11.34
N GLU A 207 3.74 -7.67 -10.87
CA GLU A 207 2.53 -6.96 -11.24
C GLU A 207 2.05 -6.10 -10.04
N SER A 208 0.91 -6.46 -9.47
CA SER A 208 0.16 -5.56 -8.59
C SER A 208 -0.01 -6.12 -7.17
N LEU A 209 -0.09 -5.24 -6.18
CA LEU A 209 -0.72 -5.53 -4.89
C LEU A 209 -2.10 -4.86 -4.86
N ILE A 210 -3.15 -5.66 -4.83
CA ILE A 210 -4.54 -5.19 -4.88
C ILE A 210 -5.26 -5.60 -3.60
N ASN A 211 -5.78 -4.62 -2.86
CA ASN A 211 -6.65 -4.82 -1.72
C ASN A 211 -8.13 -4.58 -2.11
N GLN A 212 -8.95 -5.61 -2.01
CA GLN A 212 -10.41 -5.62 -2.18
C GLN A 212 -11.14 -6.03 -0.90
N GLY A 213 -10.42 -6.46 0.13
CA GLY A 213 -10.95 -6.82 1.43
C GLY A 213 -10.47 -5.87 2.52
N THR A 214 -10.38 -6.37 3.76
CA THR A 214 -9.97 -5.56 4.91
C THR A 214 -8.51 -5.83 5.27
N ILE A 215 -7.73 -4.77 5.45
CA ILE A 215 -6.40 -4.82 6.05
C ILE A 215 -6.43 -4.02 7.34
N THR A 216 -6.28 -4.69 8.48
CA THR A 216 -6.24 -4.04 9.80
C THR A 216 -4.83 -4.14 10.39
N ALA A 217 -4.27 -3.04 10.87
CA ALA A 217 -2.89 -3.03 11.39
C ALA A 217 -2.67 -2.06 12.55
N ARG A 218 -1.92 -2.50 13.56
CA ARG A 218 -1.55 -1.63 14.69
C ARG A 218 -0.45 -0.59 14.38
N LYS A 219 0.13 -0.60 13.19
CA LYS A 219 1.14 0.39 12.75
C LYS A 219 0.87 0.82 11.33
N THR A 220 1.22 -0.03 10.36
CA THR A 220 1.06 0.31 8.94
C THR A 220 0.16 -0.72 8.27
N GLY A 221 -0.85 -0.29 7.52
CA GLY A 221 -1.68 -1.20 6.72
C GLY A 221 -0.81 -1.97 5.73
N ILE A 222 -0.20 -1.26 4.79
CA ILE A 222 0.70 -1.82 3.77
C ILE A 222 2.06 -1.11 3.85
N LEU A 223 3.14 -1.87 4.07
CA LEU A 223 4.51 -1.34 4.18
C LEU A 223 5.44 -1.93 3.12
N PHE A 224 5.93 -1.09 2.22
CA PHE A 224 7.06 -1.35 1.33
C PHE A 224 8.32 -0.77 1.96
N LYS A 225 9.35 -1.60 2.19
CA LYS A 225 10.62 -1.10 2.74
C LYS A 225 11.88 -1.79 2.21
N ASN A 226 12.98 -1.06 2.25
CA ASN A 226 14.32 -1.57 1.90
C ASN A 226 14.32 -2.10 0.46
N ARG A 227 14.06 -1.21 -0.50
CA ARG A 227 14.03 -1.49 -1.95
C ARG A 227 12.97 -2.51 -2.36
N ALA A 228 11.82 -2.50 -1.68
CA ALA A 228 10.68 -3.27 -2.14
C ALA A 228 10.05 -2.58 -3.37
N ALA A 229 9.56 -3.36 -4.34
CA ALA A 229 8.97 -2.82 -5.56
C ALA A 229 7.72 -3.56 -6.01
N THR A 230 6.77 -2.82 -6.59
CA THR A 230 5.62 -3.33 -7.37
C THR A 230 5.26 -2.32 -8.46
N THR A 231 4.56 -2.73 -9.52
CA THR A 231 4.11 -1.76 -10.54
C THR A 231 2.88 -0.99 -10.05
N LEU A 232 1.88 -1.69 -9.51
CA LEU A 232 0.64 -1.08 -9.05
C LEU A 232 0.36 -1.47 -7.59
N LEU A 233 0.04 -0.48 -6.76
CA LEU A 233 -0.54 -0.67 -5.44
C LEU A 233 -1.93 -0.05 -5.45
N GLU A 234 -2.97 -0.89 -5.41
CA GLU A 234 -4.36 -0.45 -5.44
C GLU A 234 -5.10 -0.85 -4.16
N ASN A 235 -5.68 0.13 -3.46
CA ASN A 235 -6.80 -0.13 -2.55
C ASN A 235 -8.09 0.05 -3.35
N SER A 236 -8.71 -1.05 -3.78
CA SER A 236 -9.91 -1.02 -4.62
C SER A 236 -11.12 -0.44 -3.87
N VAL A 237 -12.20 -0.15 -4.60
CA VAL A 237 -13.44 0.44 -4.05
C VAL A 237 -14.05 -0.31 -2.86
N ASP A 238 -13.93 -1.64 -2.84
CA ASP A 238 -14.42 -2.48 -1.75
C ASP A 238 -13.35 -2.71 -0.66
N GLY A 239 -12.15 -2.19 -0.88
CA GLY A 239 -10.99 -2.35 -0.01
C GLY A 239 -11.00 -1.33 1.14
N ALA A 240 -10.73 -1.83 2.34
CA ALA A 240 -10.54 -1.00 3.53
C ALA A 240 -9.15 -1.24 4.13
N ILE A 241 -8.42 -0.15 4.39
CA ILE A 241 -7.15 -0.18 5.12
C ILE A 241 -7.32 0.60 6.42
N ILE A 242 -7.34 -0.12 7.54
CA ILE A 242 -7.49 0.45 8.88
C ILE A 242 -6.16 0.31 9.61
N ALA A 243 -5.48 1.43 9.85
CA ALA A 243 -4.16 1.41 10.48
C ALA A 243 -4.09 2.38 11.66
N ASN A 244 -3.37 2.03 12.71
CA ASN A 244 -3.22 2.95 13.85
C ASN A 244 -2.21 4.07 13.58
N ARG A 245 -1.36 3.97 12.54
CA ARG A 245 -0.34 4.98 12.25
C ARG A 245 -0.31 5.43 10.81
N ILE A 246 -0.06 4.51 9.86
CA ILE A 246 0.03 4.86 8.45
C ILE A 246 -0.80 3.88 7.61
N GLY A 247 -1.63 4.35 6.69
CA GLY A 247 -2.37 3.47 5.78
C GLY A 247 -1.41 2.70 4.87
N ILE A 248 -0.74 3.43 3.96
CA ILE A 248 0.24 2.90 3.01
C ILE A 248 1.57 3.64 3.20
N GLN A 249 2.68 2.90 3.34
CA GLN A 249 4.01 3.48 3.55
C GLN A 249 5.05 2.90 2.59
N LEU A 250 5.79 3.77 1.91
CA LEU A 250 6.97 3.45 1.11
C LEU A 250 8.20 4.05 1.81
N LYS A 251 9.16 3.20 2.19
CA LYS A 251 10.35 3.62 2.95
C LYS A 251 11.64 2.99 2.43
N ASN A 252 12.77 3.63 2.68
CA ASN A 252 14.12 3.13 2.41
C ASN A 252 14.31 2.69 0.95
N ASN A 253 14.23 3.64 0.02
CA ASN A 253 14.42 3.43 -1.42
C ASN A 253 13.44 2.43 -2.03
N SER A 254 12.20 2.35 -1.54
CA SER A 254 11.17 1.49 -2.14
C SER A 254 10.45 2.23 -3.27
N SER A 255 9.82 1.49 -4.17
CA SER A 255 9.25 2.06 -5.40
C SER A 255 7.90 1.44 -5.75
N VAL A 256 6.95 2.27 -6.17
CA VAL A 256 5.68 1.84 -6.76
C VAL A 256 5.46 2.67 -8.03
N ASP A 257 5.16 2.07 -9.18
CA ASP A 257 4.95 2.90 -10.38
C ASP A 257 3.64 3.70 -10.27
N GLU A 258 2.57 3.09 -9.76
CA GLU A 258 1.27 3.74 -9.56
C GLU A 258 0.63 3.32 -8.23
N LEU A 259 0.19 4.29 -7.43
CA LEU A 259 -0.50 4.09 -6.16
C LEU A 259 -1.90 4.68 -6.27
N VAL A 260 -2.92 3.83 -6.17
CA VAL A 260 -4.32 4.24 -6.31
C VAL A 260 -5.11 3.86 -5.06
N ASN A 261 -5.77 4.85 -4.45
CA ASN A 261 -6.79 4.63 -3.43
C ASN A 261 -8.19 4.87 -4.01
N ASN A 262 -8.96 3.81 -4.21
CA ASN A 262 -10.36 3.84 -4.62
C ASN A 262 -11.33 3.54 -3.47
N GLY A 263 -10.84 2.95 -2.37
CA GLY A 263 -11.63 2.58 -1.19
C GLY A 263 -11.31 3.45 0.03
N ASP A 264 -11.40 2.84 1.21
CA ASP A 264 -11.23 3.56 2.48
C ASP A 264 -9.82 3.35 3.05
N ILE A 265 -9.15 4.45 3.40
CA ILE A 265 -7.95 4.45 4.23
C ILE A 265 -8.28 5.21 5.51
N LEU A 266 -8.28 4.51 6.64
CA LEU A 266 -8.63 5.06 7.93
C LEU A 266 -7.46 4.92 8.91
N VAL A 267 -7.03 6.05 9.48
CA VAL A 267 -5.98 6.13 10.50
C VAL A 267 -6.53 6.72 11.80
N THR A 268 -6.53 5.94 12.89
CA THR A 268 -7.42 6.20 14.05
C THR A 268 -6.79 6.34 15.43
N GLU A 269 -5.55 5.89 15.66
CA GLU A 269 -5.02 5.87 17.04
C GLU A 269 -4.05 7.02 17.24
N PRO A 270 -4.16 7.79 18.34
CA PRO A 270 -3.07 8.64 18.80
C PRO A 270 -2.00 7.72 19.36
N ALA A 271 -1.19 7.14 18.49
CA ALA A 271 0.04 6.53 18.94
C ALA A 271 0.92 7.67 19.50
N ASN A 272 1.66 7.37 20.57
CA ASN A 272 2.75 8.18 21.13
C ASN A 272 3.93 8.34 20.15
N ARG A 273 3.64 8.63 18.88
CA ARG A 273 4.56 8.66 17.75
C ARG A 273 4.25 9.85 16.88
N HIS A 274 5.32 10.45 16.39
CA HIS A 274 5.36 11.75 15.72
C HIS A 274 4.72 11.80 14.32
N THR A 275 4.31 10.70 13.70
CA THR A 275 3.88 10.74 12.29
C THR A 275 2.76 9.75 12.01
N HIS A 276 1.64 10.28 11.52
CA HIS A 276 0.48 9.57 11.03
C HIS A 276 0.19 10.03 9.60
N ALA A 277 -0.15 9.09 8.72
CA ALA A 277 -0.50 9.46 7.36
C ALA A 277 -1.45 8.46 6.68
N GLY A 278 -2.30 8.91 5.77
CA GLY A 278 -3.03 8.01 4.88
C GLY A 278 -2.05 7.29 3.95
N ILE A 279 -1.27 8.07 3.20
CA ILE A 279 -0.21 7.62 2.31
C ILE A 279 1.09 8.36 2.67
N SER A 280 2.20 7.62 2.86
CA SER A 280 3.51 8.20 3.18
C SER A 280 4.63 7.67 2.28
N LEU A 281 5.41 8.58 1.70
CA LEU A 281 6.67 8.31 1.01
C LEU A 281 7.83 8.91 1.79
N GLU A 282 8.83 8.08 2.11
CA GLU A 282 9.96 8.42 2.99
C GLU A 282 11.29 7.86 2.45
N ASP A 283 12.41 8.41 2.91
CA ASP A 283 13.77 7.90 2.72
C ASP A 283 14.12 7.53 1.26
N ASN A 284 14.08 8.51 0.35
CA ASN A 284 14.36 8.33 -1.10
C ASN A 284 13.44 7.30 -1.79
N SER A 285 12.25 7.05 -1.26
CA SER A 285 11.27 6.19 -1.94
C SER A 285 10.58 6.94 -3.08
N THR A 286 10.01 6.20 -4.03
CA THR A 286 9.42 6.76 -5.25
C THR A 286 8.01 6.21 -5.47
N ALA A 287 7.06 7.08 -5.86
CA ALA A 287 5.80 6.65 -6.46
C ALA A 287 5.56 7.36 -7.79
N GLY A 288 5.36 6.64 -8.90
CA GLY A 288 5.19 7.32 -10.19
C GLY A 288 3.93 8.19 -10.24
N THR A 289 2.77 7.75 -9.77
CA THR A 289 1.61 8.63 -9.57
C THR A 289 0.82 8.17 -8.35
N ILE A 290 0.34 9.13 -7.55
CA ILE A 290 -0.52 8.90 -6.39
C ILE A 290 -1.91 9.45 -6.72
N ILE A 291 -2.93 8.58 -6.74
CA ILE A 291 -4.31 8.94 -7.05
C ILE A 291 -5.20 8.58 -5.86
N ASN A 292 -5.90 9.56 -5.30
CA ASN A 292 -7.00 9.34 -4.36
C ASN A 292 -8.34 9.55 -5.06
N GLN A 293 -9.11 8.49 -5.27
CA GLN A 293 -10.51 8.52 -5.72
C GLN A 293 -11.50 8.11 -4.62
N GLY A 294 -11.00 7.46 -3.56
CA GLY A 294 -11.78 7.03 -2.40
C GLY A 294 -11.71 8.03 -1.25
N GLU A 295 -11.71 7.49 -0.03
CA GLU A 295 -11.69 8.26 1.20
C GLU A 295 -10.38 8.02 1.97
N ILE A 296 -9.72 9.10 2.37
CA ILE A 296 -8.58 9.08 3.30
C ILE A 296 -8.98 9.87 4.54
N GLN A 297 -9.09 9.19 5.67
CA GLN A 297 -9.35 9.79 6.99
C GLN A 297 -8.14 9.57 7.91
N VAL A 298 -7.56 10.65 8.40
CA VAL A 298 -6.39 10.64 9.29
C VAL A 298 -6.70 11.45 10.52
N HIS A 299 -7.38 10.79 11.45
CA HIS A 299 -7.88 11.38 12.69
C HIS A 299 -7.35 10.60 13.91
N PRO A 300 -6.05 10.64 14.19
CA PRO A 300 -5.52 10.11 15.44
C PRO A 300 -6.08 10.86 16.67
N GLY A 301 -6.78 11.99 16.50
CA GLY A 301 -7.40 12.74 17.59
C GLY A 301 -6.42 13.71 18.23
N PHE A 302 -5.58 14.34 17.40
CA PHE A 302 -4.79 15.47 17.86
C PHE A 302 -5.72 16.68 17.96
N GLU A 303 -5.89 17.20 19.18
CA GLU A 303 -6.57 18.48 19.35
C GLU A 303 -5.65 19.56 18.84
N HIS A 304 -6.15 20.34 17.89
CA HIS A 304 -5.46 21.51 17.37
C HIS A 304 -5.98 22.76 18.10
N ASP A 305 -5.09 23.49 18.78
CA ASP A 305 -5.43 24.70 19.52
C ASP A 305 -4.94 26.00 18.85
N GLY A 306 -4.45 25.92 17.60
CA GLY A 306 -4.29 27.06 16.71
C GLY A 306 -2.99 27.86 16.86
N GLU A 307 -1.98 27.36 17.57
CA GLU A 307 -0.62 27.91 17.55
C GLU A 307 0.39 26.82 17.14
N ALA A 308 1.37 27.20 16.31
CA ALA A 308 2.31 26.34 15.58
C ALA A 308 2.78 25.08 16.32
N PHE A 309 2.80 23.96 15.59
CA PHE A 309 3.17 22.65 16.09
C PHE A 309 4.62 22.61 16.63
N GLU A 310 4.83 22.81 17.94
CA GLU A 310 6.16 22.69 18.56
C GLU A 310 6.61 21.22 18.75
N ASP A 311 5.71 20.24 18.63
CA ASP A 311 5.96 18.88 19.10
C ASP A 311 6.20 17.82 17.99
N GLY A 312 6.25 18.25 16.73
CA GLY A 312 6.57 17.41 15.57
C GLY A 312 5.61 16.23 15.37
N TYR A 313 4.36 16.31 15.84
CA TYR A 313 3.34 15.33 15.48
C TYR A 313 2.65 15.76 14.19
N THR A 314 2.54 14.86 13.23
CA THR A 314 1.78 15.11 12.00
C THR A 314 0.74 14.03 11.78
N ALA A 315 -0.38 14.42 11.19
CA ALA A 315 -1.50 13.57 10.82
C ALA A 315 -2.00 13.96 9.43
N ASN A 316 -1.25 13.51 8.42
CA ASN A 316 -1.37 14.01 7.06
C ASN A 316 -2.19 13.09 6.16
N GLY A 317 -3.00 13.60 5.23
CA GLY A 317 -3.67 12.76 4.25
C GLY A 317 -2.67 12.02 3.36
N ILE A 318 -1.90 12.78 2.58
CA ILE A 318 -0.80 12.30 1.74
C ILE A 318 0.46 13.06 2.13
N GLN A 319 1.58 12.37 2.32
CA GLN A 319 2.88 13.00 2.58
C GLN A 319 4.02 12.44 1.71
N VAL A 320 4.90 13.33 1.24
CA VAL A 320 6.15 12.99 0.54
C VAL A 320 7.29 13.76 1.18
N ILE A 321 8.20 13.03 1.84
CA ILE A 321 9.23 13.64 2.70
C ILE A 321 10.58 12.94 2.56
N GLU A 322 11.62 13.48 3.21
CA GLU A 322 12.94 12.84 3.36
C GLU A 322 13.59 12.46 2.00
N ASN A 323 13.63 13.41 1.05
CA ASN A 323 14.13 13.21 -0.32
C ASN A 323 13.35 12.16 -1.13
N ALA A 324 12.15 11.77 -0.71
CA ALA A 324 11.28 10.97 -1.55
C ALA A 324 10.84 11.76 -2.79
N SER A 325 10.33 11.05 -3.79
CA SER A 325 9.75 11.68 -4.98
C SER A 325 8.45 11.02 -5.42
N SER A 326 7.60 11.82 -6.05
CA SER A 326 6.44 11.32 -6.77
C SER A 326 6.33 11.93 -8.16
N GLY A 327 5.59 11.31 -9.09
CA GLY A 327 5.19 12.00 -10.33
C GLY A 327 4.02 12.94 -10.06
N ASN A 328 2.78 12.55 -10.39
CA ASN A 328 1.61 13.34 -10.01
C ASN A 328 1.05 12.94 -8.63
N ILE A 329 0.43 13.90 -7.94
CA ILE A 329 -0.44 13.66 -6.78
C ILE A 329 -1.82 14.21 -7.13
N GLU A 330 -2.82 13.35 -7.22
CA GLU A 330 -4.16 13.70 -7.71
C GLU A 330 -5.24 13.28 -6.71
N ASN A 331 -5.96 14.25 -6.16
CA ASN A 331 -7.13 14.03 -5.32
C ASN A 331 -8.42 14.27 -6.11
N TYR A 332 -9.16 13.19 -6.37
CA TYR A 332 -10.53 13.17 -6.91
C TYR A 332 -11.57 12.78 -5.86
N GLY A 333 -11.14 12.21 -4.74
CA GLY A 333 -11.98 11.78 -3.63
C GLY A 333 -11.93 12.75 -2.45
N THR A 334 -12.07 12.21 -1.25
CA THR A 334 -12.02 13.00 0.00
C THR A 334 -10.75 12.70 0.77
N ILE A 335 -10.08 13.76 1.22
CA ILE A 335 -9.02 13.72 2.23
C ILE A 335 -9.50 14.50 3.44
N SER A 336 -9.51 13.87 4.61
CA SER A 336 -9.84 14.47 5.90
C SER A 336 -8.69 14.17 6.86
N ALA A 337 -7.97 15.19 7.32
CA ALA A 337 -6.72 15.03 8.06
C ALA A 337 -6.65 16.00 9.24
N ASP A 338 -6.12 15.56 10.39
CA ASP A 338 -5.97 16.44 11.57
C ASP A 338 -4.88 17.52 11.36
N THR A 339 -3.86 17.27 10.52
CA THR A 339 -2.79 18.24 10.24
C THR A 339 -2.88 18.73 8.80
N TYR A 340 -2.21 18.10 7.83
CA TYR A 340 -2.19 18.55 6.44
C TYR A 340 -3.00 17.64 5.53
N GLY A 341 -3.68 18.18 4.52
CA GLY A 341 -4.29 17.35 3.48
C GLY A 341 -3.22 16.67 2.60
N ILE A 342 -2.40 17.47 1.93
CA ILE A 342 -1.22 17.06 1.16
C ILE A 342 -0.01 17.81 1.70
N TYR A 343 1.04 17.07 2.11
CA TYR A 343 2.26 17.63 2.69
C TYR A 343 3.51 17.20 1.92
N ILE A 344 4.30 18.15 1.45
CA ILE A 344 5.57 17.91 0.75
C ILE A 344 6.67 18.65 1.49
N ASP A 345 7.70 17.94 1.93
CA ASP A 345 8.78 18.50 2.77
C ASP A 345 10.16 17.99 2.36
N GLY A 346 11.00 18.90 1.83
CA GLY A 346 12.34 18.55 1.34
C GLY A 346 12.32 17.44 0.27
N ALA A 347 11.30 17.47 -0.61
CA ALA A 347 10.98 16.40 -1.55
C ALA A 347 10.63 16.91 -2.95
N VAL A 348 10.54 15.99 -3.92
CA VAL A 348 10.30 16.32 -5.33
C VAL A 348 8.98 15.75 -5.83
N VAL A 349 8.19 16.57 -6.51
CA VAL A 349 7.05 16.13 -7.32
C VAL A 349 7.39 16.41 -8.79
N GLU A 350 7.71 15.36 -9.54
CA GLU A 350 8.09 15.47 -10.97
C GLU A 350 6.90 15.89 -11.86
N GLY A 351 5.69 15.73 -11.35
CA GLY A 351 4.45 16.10 -12.01
C GLY A 351 3.72 17.23 -11.31
N ASN A 352 2.38 17.11 -11.27
CA ASN A 352 1.49 18.12 -10.72
C ASN A 352 0.95 17.68 -9.36
N ILE A 353 0.57 18.66 -8.53
CA ILE A 353 -0.31 18.46 -7.38
C ILE A 353 -1.70 18.97 -7.78
N ILE A 354 -2.70 18.10 -7.77
CA ILE A 354 -4.04 18.39 -8.28
C ILE A 354 -5.08 18.02 -7.22
N ASN A 355 -5.83 18.99 -6.73
CA ASN A 355 -7.14 18.76 -6.12
C ASN A 355 -8.20 18.95 -7.20
N ALA A 356 -8.67 17.86 -7.79
CA ALA A 356 -9.51 17.88 -8.99
C ALA A 356 -10.91 18.42 -8.74
N GLU A 357 -11.67 18.67 -9.82
CA GLU A 357 -13.10 18.95 -9.70
C GLU A 357 -13.81 17.78 -9.00
N GLY A 358 -14.56 18.07 -7.94
CA GLY A 358 -15.20 17.07 -7.08
C GLY A 358 -14.30 16.52 -5.97
N GLY A 359 -12.98 16.78 -6.01
CA GLY A 359 -12.06 16.49 -4.92
C GLY A 359 -12.31 17.41 -3.73
N GLU A 360 -12.21 16.84 -2.53
CA GLU A 360 -12.38 17.55 -1.27
C GLU A 360 -11.20 17.30 -0.35
N ILE A 361 -10.62 18.37 0.20
CA ILE A 361 -9.60 18.32 1.24
C ILE A 361 -10.13 19.11 2.44
N ARG A 362 -10.16 18.45 3.59
CA ARG A 362 -10.41 19.05 4.91
C ARG A 362 -9.21 18.78 5.79
N SER A 363 -8.62 19.82 6.32
CA SER A 363 -7.44 19.74 7.18
C SER A 363 -7.62 20.58 8.42
N GLY A 364 -7.00 20.16 9.53
CA GLY A 364 -6.85 21.02 10.69
C GLY A 364 -5.99 22.23 10.35
N ASP A 365 -4.76 21.98 9.89
CA ASP A 365 -3.84 23.00 9.36
C ASP A 365 -4.07 23.18 7.86
N ASN A 366 -2.98 23.18 7.08
CA ASN A 366 -3.03 23.51 5.67
C ASN A 366 -3.63 22.38 4.82
N GLY A 367 -4.42 22.77 3.82
CA GLY A 367 -4.98 21.81 2.87
C GLY A 367 -3.89 21.20 2.00
N ILE A 368 -3.06 22.07 1.41
CA ILE A 368 -1.83 21.70 0.70
C ILE A 368 -0.70 22.53 1.30
N TYR A 369 0.33 21.88 1.83
CA TYR A 369 1.53 22.54 2.35
C TYR A 369 2.78 22.02 1.66
N LEU A 370 3.56 22.95 1.11
CA LEU A 370 4.83 22.70 0.44
C LEU A 370 5.92 23.44 1.22
N ASN A 371 6.85 22.70 1.79
CA ASN A 371 8.00 23.24 2.54
C ASN A 371 9.30 22.71 1.92
N GLU A 372 10.23 23.58 1.56
CA GLU A 372 11.49 23.18 0.91
C GLU A 372 11.27 22.22 -0.30
N ALA A 373 10.15 22.37 -1.00
CA ALA A 373 9.69 21.43 -2.01
C ALA A 373 10.08 21.85 -3.43
N TYR A 374 10.28 20.87 -4.31
CA TYR A 374 10.46 21.12 -5.75
C TYR A 374 9.36 20.45 -6.59
N ILE A 375 8.50 21.27 -7.19
CA ILE A 375 7.39 20.83 -8.04
C ILE A 375 7.70 21.18 -9.49
N GLN A 376 7.91 20.17 -10.34
CA GLN A 376 8.21 20.39 -11.76
C GLN A 376 6.97 20.75 -12.58
N GLY A 377 5.78 20.40 -12.09
CA GLY A 377 4.50 20.74 -12.71
C GLY A 377 3.79 21.91 -12.01
N ASN A 378 2.47 21.86 -12.05
CA ASN A 378 1.59 22.87 -11.44
C ASN A 378 1.09 22.42 -10.07
N VAL A 379 0.71 23.39 -9.25
CA VAL A 379 -0.19 23.18 -8.11
C VAL A 379 -1.55 23.70 -8.51
N THR A 380 -2.55 22.82 -8.64
CA THR A 380 -3.88 23.17 -9.13
C THR A 380 -4.97 22.69 -8.17
N SER A 381 -5.82 23.61 -7.72
CA SER A 381 -7.03 23.29 -6.96
C SER A 381 -8.28 23.70 -7.73
N SER A 382 -9.03 22.72 -8.23
CA SER A 382 -10.34 22.89 -8.85
C SER A 382 -11.49 22.39 -7.95
N GLY A 383 -11.16 21.66 -6.88
CA GLY A 383 -12.10 21.14 -5.90
C GLY A 383 -12.37 22.07 -4.71
N LEU A 384 -12.75 21.48 -3.58
CA LEU A 384 -12.92 22.17 -2.29
C LEU A 384 -11.71 21.93 -1.41
N ILE A 385 -11.14 22.98 -0.83
CA ILE A 385 -10.14 22.90 0.24
C ILE A 385 -10.62 23.74 1.42
N ILE A 386 -10.68 23.11 2.59
CA ILE A 386 -11.03 23.75 3.86
C ILE A 386 -9.94 23.47 4.88
N SER A 387 -9.36 24.53 5.43
CA SER A 387 -8.39 24.52 6.52
C SER A 387 -8.98 25.21 7.75
N GLU A 388 -8.98 24.52 8.89
CA GLU A 388 -9.64 25.03 10.10
C GLU A 388 -8.79 26.05 10.86
N PHE A 389 -7.47 25.86 10.87
CA PHE A 389 -6.53 26.56 11.74
C PHE A 389 -5.33 27.16 11.00
N ASP A 390 -5.23 26.99 9.68
CA ASP A 390 -4.14 27.59 8.89
C ASP A 390 -4.56 27.87 7.44
N ASN A 391 -3.59 28.07 6.55
CA ASN A 391 -3.79 28.45 5.15
C ASN A 391 -4.38 27.31 4.31
N ALA A 392 -5.29 27.59 3.37
CA ALA A 392 -5.83 26.51 2.54
C ALA A 392 -4.76 25.90 1.60
N ILE A 393 -3.95 26.76 1.00
CA ILE A 393 -2.73 26.38 0.27
C ILE A 393 -1.58 27.24 0.80
N ASP A 394 -0.47 26.58 1.12
CA ASP A 394 0.73 27.22 1.65
C ASP A 394 1.97 26.69 0.93
N VAL A 395 2.83 27.62 0.51
CA VAL A 395 4.03 27.36 -0.28
C VAL A 395 5.17 28.16 0.33
N GLU A 396 6.05 27.47 1.05
CA GLU A 396 7.15 28.04 1.83
C GLU A 396 8.48 27.47 1.33
N ASP A 397 9.49 28.33 1.14
CA ASP A 397 10.85 27.93 0.76
C ASP A 397 10.92 27.01 -0.47
N SER A 398 9.97 27.14 -1.39
CA SER A 398 9.69 26.13 -2.42
C SER A 398 9.90 26.66 -3.83
N GLN A 399 10.16 25.74 -4.77
CA GLN A 399 10.24 26.03 -6.20
C GLN A 399 9.15 25.29 -6.97
N ILE A 400 8.39 26.03 -7.79
CA ILE A 400 7.36 25.50 -8.69
C ILE A 400 7.70 25.92 -10.12
N ASP A 401 8.00 24.95 -10.99
CA ASP A 401 8.33 25.22 -12.40
C ASP A 401 7.08 25.51 -13.26
N GLY A 402 5.91 25.07 -12.79
CA GLY A 402 4.62 25.43 -13.36
C GLY A 402 3.97 26.63 -12.68
N SER A 403 2.64 26.64 -12.69
CA SER A 403 1.79 27.67 -12.09
C SER A 403 1.16 27.20 -10.78
N VAL A 404 0.75 28.16 -9.94
CA VAL A 404 -0.21 27.95 -8.86
C VAL A 404 -1.59 28.39 -9.36
N GLN A 405 -2.54 27.47 -9.44
CA GLN A 405 -3.86 27.71 -10.05
C GLN A 405 -5.00 27.32 -9.11
N VAL A 406 -5.86 28.27 -8.78
CA VAL A 406 -7.04 28.05 -7.93
C VAL A 406 -8.30 28.28 -8.76
N ASN A 407 -8.93 27.21 -9.23
CA ASN A 407 -10.20 27.24 -9.95
C ASN A 407 -11.41 26.82 -9.07
N GLY A 408 -11.15 26.28 -7.88
CA GLY A 408 -12.16 25.77 -6.95
C GLY A 408 -12.54 26.72 -5.81
N THR A 409 -12.84 26.16 -4.64
CA THR A 409 -13.09 26.92 -3.40
C THR A 409 -11.96 26.72 -2.41
N LEU A 410 -11.40 27.81 -1.90
CA LEU A 410 -10.49 27.82 -0.76
C LEU A 410 -11.18 28.48 0.43
N THR A 411 -11.08 27.85 1.59
CA THR A 411 -11.53 28.42 2.85
C THR A 411 -10.49 28.13 3.93
N SER A 412 -9.87 29.18 4.45
CA SER A 412 -9.06 29.13 5.67
C SER A 412 -9.82 29.80 6.82
N SER A 413 -9.26 29.69 8.03
CA SER A 413 -9.77 30.43 9.18
C SER A 413 -9.61 31.95 8.97
N THR A 414 -10.38 32.77 9.68
CA THR A 414 -10.25 34.24 9.59
C THR A 414 -8.95 34.81 10.19
N ARG A 415 -8.04 33.96 10.67
CA ARG A 415 -6.73 34.35 11.21
C ARG A 415 -5.59 34.13 10.22
N TYR A 416 -5.81 33.34 9.17
CA TYR A 416 -4.81 32.85 8.23
C TYR A 416 -5.31 33.01 6.80
N ASP A 417 -4.41 32.92 5.85
CA ASP A 417 -4.64 33.35 4.48
C ASP A 417 -5.18 32.21 3.64
N ALA A 418 -5.96 32.49 2.61
CA ALA A 418 -6.52 31.39 1.84
C ALA A 418 -5.45 30.77 0.92
N LEU A 419 -4.60 31.60 0.32
CA LEU A 419 -3.41 31.19 -0.42
C LEU A 419 -2.23 32.02 0.10
N SER A 420 -1.23 31.35 0.67
CA SER A 420 0.05 31.93 1.08
C SER A 420 1.17 31.40 0.21
N ILE A 421 2.10 32.27 -0.20
CA ILE A 421 3.33 31.92 -0.91
C ILE A 421 4.47 32.77 -0.33
N ASP A 422 5.39 32.14 0.39
CA ASP A 422 6.49 32.79 1.09
C ASP A 422 7.86 32.22 0.67
N ASP A 423 8.87 33.08 0.58
CA ASP A 423 10.28 32.77 0.28
C ASP A 423 10.46 31.80 -0.92
N SER A 424 9.58 31.92 -1.91
CA SER A 424 9.41 30.91 -2.96
C SER A 424 9.75 31.41 -4.37
N THR A 425 9.88 30.48 -5.32
CA THR A 425 10.04 30.78 -6.75
C THR A 425 8.98 30.08 -7.58
N ILE A 426 8.17 30.85 -8.29
CA ILE A 426 7.14 30.36 -9.22
C ILE A 426 7.53 30.74 -10.65
N ILE A 427 7.85 29.76 -11.49
CA ILE A 427 8.23 30.03 -12.89
C ILE A 427 7.01 30.41 -13.74
N GLY A 428 5.86 29.79 -13.46
CA GLY A 428 4.59 30.04 -14.11
C GLY A 428 3.82 31.22 -13.51
N ASP A 429 2.50 31.16 -13.66
CA ASP A 429 1.57 32.17 -13.18
C ASP A 429 1.03 31.80 -11.78
N VAL A 430 0.57 32.80 -11.02
CA VAL A 430 -0.34 32.63 -9.88
C VAL A 430 -1.73 33.08 -10.33
N LEU A 431 -2.64 32.14 -10.54
CA LEU A 431 -3.97 32.36 -11.11
C LEU A 431 -5.05 31.96 -10.11
N THR A 432 -5.99 32.85 -9.82
CA THR A 432 -7.19 32.50 -9.07
C THR A 432 -8.44 32.84 -9.85
N GLY A 433 -9.27 31.84 -10.12
CA GLY A 433 -10.45 31.95 -10.97
C GLY A 433 -10.16 31.91 -12.46
N ASN A 434 -11.20 31.58 -13.22
CA ASN A 434 -11.28 31.64 -14.66
C ASN A 434 -12.62 32.30 -15.04
N VAL A 435 -12.74 32.85 -16.25
CA VAL A 435 -13.92 33.55 -16.78
C VAL A 435 -15.22 32.72 -16.65
N ASN A 436 -15.11 31.40 -16.46
CA ASN A 436 -16.23 30.47 -16.33
C ASN A 436 -16.29 29.71 -15.00
N SER A 437 -15.44 30.00 -14.01
CA SER A 437 -15.45 29.28 -12.73
C SER A 437 -16.07 30.13 -11.62
N ASN A 438 -16.84 29.47 -10.73
CA ASN A 438 -17.34 30.09 -9.50
C ASN A 438 -16.29 29.96 -8.38
N THR A 439 -15.08 30.46 -8.64
CA THR A 439 -13.97 30.37 -7.69
C THR A 439 -14.21 31.31 -6.52
N THR A 440 -14.16 30.77 -5.29
CA THR A 440 -14.34 31.53 -4.06
C THR A 440 -13.13 31.34 -3.16
N ILE A 441 -12.60 32.44 -2.64
CA ILE A 441 -11.45 32.47 -1.74
C ILE A 441 -11.89 33.17 -0.47
N THR A 442 -11.74 32.53 0.68
CA THR A 442 -12.12 33.07 2.00
C THR A 442 -11.00 32.81 3.00
N GLY A 443 -10.54 33.85 3.67
CA GLY A 443 -9.44 33.83 4.64
C GLY A 443 -9.30 35.15 5.38
N ARG A 444 -8.25 35.29 6.19
CA ARG A 444 -7.81 36.60 6.70
C ARG A 444 -7.43 37.47 5.53
N ASP A 445 -6.36 37.11 4.83
CA ASP A 445 -6.02 37.64 3.53
C ASP A 445 -6.47 36.64 2.45
N GLY A 446 -6.82 37.18 1.28
CA GLY A 446 -7.27 36.36 0.17
C GLY A 446 -6.11 35.62 -0.47
N ILE A 447 -5.12 36.41 -0.91
CA ILE A 447 -3.88 35.95 -1.53
C ILE A 447 -2.77 36.76 -0.90
N ASP A 448 -1.88 36.06 -0.20
CA ASP A 448 -0.69 36.63 0.41
C ASP A 448 0.56 36.07 -0.29
N ILE A 449 1.47 36.95 -0.69
CA ILE A 449 2.67 36.58 -1.46
C ILE A 449 3.84 37.44 -0.98
N ASP A 450 4.75 36.79 -0.26
CA ASP A 450 5.86 37.43 0.43
C ASP A 450 7.21 36.86 0.01
N ASP A 451 8.20 37.75 -0.08
CA ASP A 451 9.61 37.45 -0.41
C ASP A 451 9.80 36.52 -1.63
N THR A 452 8.82 36.53 -2.53
CA THR A 452 8.67 35.53 -3.60
C THR A 452 9.01 36.11 -4.97
N THR A 453 9.61 35.28 -5.83
CA THR A 453 9.84 35.58 -7.25
C THR A 453 8.84 34.85 -8.14
N ILE A 454 8.13 35.58 -9.00
CA ILE A 454 7.15 35.05 -9.96
C ILE A 454 7.57 35.45 -11.38
N ASP A 455 7.86 34.47 -12.24
CA ASP A 455 8.25 34.69 -13.64
C ASP A 455 7.07 34.77 -14.64
N GLY A 456 5.87 34.44 -14.17
CA GLY A 456 4.61 34.66 -14.85
C GLY A 456 3.88 35.91 -14.34
N ASN A 457 2.56 35.82 -14.31
CA ASN A 457 1.64 36.87 -13.89
C ASN A 457 0.95 36.48 -12.58
N VAL A 458 0.50 37.48 -11.83
CA VAL A 458 -0.49 37.28 -10.76
C VAL A 458 -1.84 37.81 -11.24
N ILE A 459 -2.81 36.92 -11.42
CA ILE A 459 -4.13 37.26 -11.97
C ILE A 459 -5.20 36.66 -11.08
N SER A 460 -6.19 37.48 -10.74
CA SER A 460 -7.39 37.01 -10.06
C SER A 460 -8.67 37.44 -10.77
N LEU A 461 -9.54 36.46 -10.91
CA LEU A 461 -10.91 36.53 -11.40
C LEU A 461 -11.88 35.89 -10.38
N SER A 462 -11.40 35.54 -9.18
CA SER A 462 -12.17 34.89 -8.14
C SER A 462 -12.97 35.90 -7.30
N ALA A 463 -13.99 35.40 -6.60
CA ALA A 463 -14.64 36.14 -5.53
C ALA A 463 -13.81 36.00 -4.25
N ILE A 464 -13.16 37.09 -3.82
CA ILE A 464 -12.33 37.11 -2.61
C ILE A 464 -13.12 37.73 -1.47
N ASN A 465 -13.33 36.93 -0.41
CA ASN A 465 -13.98 37.30 0.84
C ASN A 465 -12.93 37.33 1.97
N ALA A 466 -12.02 38.30 1.90
CA ALA A 466 -10.99 38.50 2.92
C ALA A 466 -11.52 39.32 4.11
N VAL A 467 -10.95 39.09 5.30
CA VAL A 467 -11.22 39.89 6.51
C VAL A 467 -10.31 41.11 6.58
N SER A 468 -9.06 41.00 6.13
CA SER A 468 -8.10 42.10 6.02
C SER A 468 -7.95 42.52 4.55
N ASP A 469 -6.99 41.95 3.83
CA ASP A 469 -6.61 42.34 2.49
C ASP A 469 -7.01 41.29 1.46
N GLY A 470 -7.53 41.75 0.31
CA GLY A 470 -7.82 40.84 -0.79
C GLY A 470 -6.55 40.27 -1.42
N PHE A 471 -5.52 41.12 -1.48
CA PHE A 471 -4.17 40.85 -1.94
C PHE A 471 -3.19 41.54 -1.01
N ASP A 472 -2.22 40.79 -0.49
CA ASP A 472 -1.04 41.34 0.15
C ASP A 472 0.21 40.90 -0.62
N PHE A 473 1.20 41.80 -0.70
CA PHE A 473 2.44 41.58 -1.41
C PHE A 473 3.59 42.32 -0.72
N ASP A 474 4.43 41.61 0.02
CA ASP A 474 5.66 42.17 0.57
C ASP A 474 6.90 41.59 -0.11
N ASN A 475 7.80 42.48 -0.54
CA ASN A 475 9.05 42.14 -1.24
C ASN A 475 8.91 41.24 -2.49
N THR A 476 7.70 41.05 -3.01
CA THR A 476 7.45 40.19 -4.17
C THR A 476 7.92 40.78 -5.49
N HIS A 477 8.60 39.96 -6.29
CA HIS A 477 9.09 40.30 -7.63
C HIS A 477 8.32 39.57 -8.73
N VAL A 478 7.52 40.29 -9.52
CA VAL A 478 6.82 39.75 -10.70
C VAL A 478 7.54 40.21 -11.99
N SER A 479 8.10 39.27 -12.75
CA SER A 479 9.04 39.59 -13.83
C SER A 479 8.40 39.80 -15.22
N LYS A 480 7.16 39.33 -15.45
CA LYS A 480 6.38 39.62 -16.66
C LYS A 480 5.21 40.57 -16.36
N THR A 481 5.07 41.59 -17.21
CA THR A 481 4.01 42.61 -17.17
C THR A 481 3.15 42.58 -18.42
#